data_AF-A0A355D893-F1
#
_entry.id   AF-A0A355D893-F1
#
_cell.length_a   1.000
_cell.length_b   1.000
_cell.length_c   1.000
_cell.angle_alpha   90.00
_cell.angle_beta   90.00
_cell.angle_gamma   90.00
#
_symmetry.space_group_name_H-M   'P 1'
#
loop_
_entity.id
_entity.type
_entity.pdbx_description
1 polymer ?
#
loop_
_entity_poly.entity_id
_entity_poly.type
_entity_poly.pdbx_seq_one_letter_code
_entity_poly.pdbx_strand_id
1 'polypeptide(L)'
;MSNENYFLEKLEKMLFLEIKKGSKINEYVFKDNIYLPVNSDKIVSKTKEGDDLSNIPVNFFIEGIFYALGADKNFKFNHVYKEIIESIPNSVNYIKGKIFENIKNEKYEDGYILLKGLLKVEITTDNLNKAFILIDGMRKNNIVFKEEIIKLIEIGKEIKDYPQPYYYSALVSYEDKDFEKAHFNIK
;
A
#
# COMPACT_ATOMS: atom_id res chain seq x y z
N MET A 1 17.70 -7.05 7.68
CA MET A 1 17.05 -5.78 7.30
C MET A 1 15.66 -5.82 7.91
N SER A 2 15.26 -4.80 8.67
CA SER A 2 13.87 -4.75 9.17
C SER A 2 12.93 -4.54 7.99
N ASN A 3 11.75 -5.11 8.08
CA ASN A 3 10.68 -4.94 7.11
C ASN A 3 10.32 -3.46 6.84
N GLU A 4 10.40 -2.59 7.85
CA GLU A 4 10.17 -1.15 7.69
C GLU A 4 11.22 -0.49 6.77
N ASN A 5 12.49 -0.87 6.89
CA ASN A 5 13.54 -0.32 6.01
C ASN A 5 13.37 -0.77 4.55
N TYR A 6 12.90 -2.00 4.34
CA TYR A 6 12.72 -2.55 3.00
C TYR A 6 11.72 -1.76 2.15
N PHE A 7 10.57 -1.37 2.73
CA PHE A 7 9.57 -0.58 2.01
C PHE A 7 9.96 0.90 1.91
N LEU A 8 10.70 1.42 2.88
CA LEU A 8 11.27 2.78 2.80
C LEU A 8 12.22 2.92 1.61
N GLU A 9 13.12 1.96 1.37
CA GLU A 9 14.01 1.96 0.20
C GLU A 9 13.25 1.99 -1.14
N LYS A 10 12.02 1.45 -1.17
CA LYS A 10 11.14 1.51 -2.34
C LYS A 10 10.51 2.90 -2.49
N LEU A 11 10.05 3.49 -1.38
CA LEU A 11 9.50 4.84 -1.35
C LEU A 11 10.53 5.91 -1.71
N GLU A 12 11.79 5.74 -1.30
CA GLU A 12 12.90 6.65 -1.60
C GLU A 12 13.18 6.81 -3.11
N LYS A 13 12.72 5.85 -3.93
CA LYS A 13 12.83 5.93 -5.40
C LYS A 13 11.75 6.82 -6.04
N MET A 14 10.77 7.26 -5.27
CA MET A 14 9.74 8.19 -5.74
C MET A 14 10.23 9.63 -5.74
N LEU A 15 9.74 10.42 -6.69
CA LEU A 15 9.91 11.87 -6.67
C LEU A 15 8.86 12.49 -5.75
N PHE A 16 9.27 13.50 -4.97
CA PHE A 16 8.40 14.24 -4.07
C PHE A 16 8.28 15.69 -4.57
N LEU A 17 7.11 16.04 -5.07
CA LEU A 17 6.83 17.36 -5.63
C LEU A 17 6.22 18.27 -4.56
N GLU A 18 6.82 19.43 -4.35
CA GLU A 18 6.29 20.42 -3.40
C GLU A 18 5.03 21.07 -3.98
N ILE A 19 3.92 20.92 -3.27
CA ILE A 19 2.65 21.61 -3.52
C ILE A 19 2.54 22.75 -2.52
N LYS A 20 2.35 23.97 -3.04
CA LYS A 20 2.30 25.18 -2.23
C LYS A 20 0.96 25.28 -1.48
N LYS A 21 1.02 25.88 -0.30
CA LYS A 21 -0.15 26.33 0.44
C LYS A 21 -1.08 27.15 -0.44
N GLY A 22 -2.37 26.90 -0.35
CA GLY A 22 -3.42 27.57 -1.14
C GLY A 22 -3.65 26.96 -2.53
N SER A 23 -2.80 26.04 -3.00
CA SER A 23 -3.12 25.22 -4.16
C SER A 23 -4.34 24.32 -3.88
N LYS A 24 -4.92 23.76 -4.95
CA LYS A 24 -6.12 22.91 -4.88
C LYS A 24 -5.91 21.64 -5.72
N ILE A 25 -6.32 20.49 -5.18
CA ILE A 25 -6.42 19.22 -5.91
C ILE A 25 -7.82 18.65 -5.70
N ASN A 26 -8.56 18.45 -6.80
CA ASN A 26 -10.02 18.27 -6.72
C ASN A 26 -10.64 19.29 -5.76
N GLU A 27 -11.44 18.90 -4.76
CA GLU A 27 -12.01 19.82 -3.76
C GLU A 27 -11.11 20.14 -2.55
N TYR A 28 -9.95 19.49 -2.44
CA TYR A 28 -9.03 19.70 -1.32
C TYR A 28 -8.14 20.94 -1.52
N VAL A 29 -8.11 21.83 -0.54
CA VAL A 29 -7.24 23.02 -0.51
C VAL A 29 -6.11 22.82 0.50
N PHE A 30 -4.86 22.97 0.04
CA PHE A 30 -3.68 22.75 0.86
C PHE A 30 -3.50 23.85 1.91
N LYS A 31 -3.54 23.47 3.19
CA LYS A 31 -3.38 24.40 4.33
C LYS A 31 -1.93 24.81 4.58
N ASP A 32 -0.98 23.97 4.16
CA ASP A 32 0.47 24.14 4.29
C ASP A 32 1.17 23.64 3.02
N ASN A 33 2.48 23.88 2.91
CA ASN A 33 3.28 23.26 1.85
C ASN A 33 3.42 21.76 2.14
N ILE A 34 3.03 20.92 1.19
CA ILE A 34 3.04 19.47 1.30
C ILE A 34 3.83 18.90 0.13
N TYR A 35 4.57 17.82 0.34
CA TYR A 35 5.21 17.11 -0.75
C TYR A 35 4.33 15.95 -1.19
N LEU A 36 4.02 15.84 -2.47
CA LEU A 36 3.27 14.71 -3.01
C LEU A 36 4.19 13.75 -3.77
N PRO A 37 4.14 12.43 -3.47
CA PRO A 37 4.91 11.42 -4.16
C PRO A 37 4.37 11.16 -5.56
N VAL A 38 5.27 10.98 -6.52
CA VAL A 38 4.99 10.54 -7.89
C VAL A 38 6.06 9.55 -8.35
N ASN A 39 5.68 8.60 -9.20
CA ASN A 39 6.64 7.65 -9.77
C ASN A 39 7.57 8.37 -10.76
N SER A 40 8.87 8.31 -10.47
CA SER A 40 9.94 8.92 -11.27
C SER A 40 9.88 8.54 -12.75
N ASP A 41 9.63 7.25 -13.05
CA ASP A 41 9.59 6.75 -14.42
C ASP A 41 8.44 7.38 -15.23
N LYS A 42 7.31 7.66 -14.56
CA LYS A 42 6.14 8.29 -15.22
C LYS A 42 6.36 9.78 -15.50
N ILE A 43 7.14 10.46 -14.67
CA ILE A 43 7.52 11.84 -14.93
C ILE A 43 8.51 11.88 -16.10
N VAL A 44 9.51 11.00 -16.08
CA VAL A 44 10.50 10.91 -17.17
C VAL A 44 9.84 10.55 -18.50
N SER A 45 8.91 9.59 -18.54
CA SER A 45 8.21 9.24 -19.78
C SER A 45 7.44 10.44 -20.35
N LYS A 46 6.74 11.18 -19.49
CA LYS A 46 6.00 12.39 -19.88
C LYS A 46 6.93 13.47 -20.48
N THR A 47 8.09 13.70 -19.86
CA THR A 47 9.08 14.66 -20.43
C THR A 47 9.63 14.23 -21.79
N LYS A 48 9.79 12.92 -22.03
CA LYS A 48 10.26 12.39 -23.31
C LYS A 48 9.22 12.49 -24.41
N GLU A 49 7.94 12.45 -24.05
CA GLU A 49 6.81 12.62 -24.96
C GLU A 49 6.59 14.09 -25.38
N GLY A 50 7.38 15.02 -24.85
CA GLY A 50 7.29 16.45 -25.16
C GLY A 50 6.17 17.18 -24.43
N ASP A 51 5.52 16.50 -23.49
CA ASP A 51 4.49 17.08 -22.64
C ASP A 51 5.10 18.05 -21.62
N ASP A 52 4.45 19.20 -21.46
CA ASP A 52 4.81 20.16 -20.42
C ASP A 52 4.49 19.59 -19.02
N LEU A 53 5.46 19.69 -18.11
CA LEU A 53 5.30 19.35 -16.70
C LEU A 53 4.33 20.30 -15.98
N SER A 54 3.87 21.36 -16.63
CA SER A 54 2.85 22.27 -16.11
C SER A 54 1.56 21.59 -15.67
N ASN A 55 1.20 20.43 -16.26
CA ASN A 55 -0.01 19.69 -15.91
C ASN A 55 0.27 18.20 -15.59
N ILE A 56 0.63 17.90 -14.35
CA ILE A 56 0.77 16.52 -13.87
C ILE A 56 -0.61 15.93 -13.57
N PRO A 57 -0.98 14.76 -14.13
CA PRO A 57 -2.28 14.16 -13.87
C PRO A 57 -2.48 13.82 -12.39
N VAL A 58 -3.64 14.16 -11.84
CA VAL A 58 -4.02 13.86 -10.44
C VAL A 58 -3.82 12.38 -10.10
N ASN A 59 -4.11 11.49 -11.04
CA ASN A 59 -3.94 10.05 -10.89
C ASN A 59 -2.51 9.61 -10.55
N PHE A 60 -1.48 10.38 -10.93
CA PHE A 60 -0.09 10.06 -10.58
C PHE A 60 0.14 10.29 -9.08
N PHE A 61 -0.45 11.35 -8.53
CA PHE A 61 -0.42 11.63 -7.10
C PHE A 61 -1.26 10.65 -6.31
N ILE A 62 -2.44 10.23 -6.81
CA ILE A 62 -3.26 9.20 -6.15
C ILE A 62 -2.44 7.93 -5.94
N GLU A 63 -1.81 7.42 -7.00
CA GLU A 63 -1.00 6.21 -6.91
C GLU A 63 0.20 6.39 -5.96
N GLY A 64 0.90 7.52 -6.04
CA GLY A 64 2.03 7.79 -5.16
C GLY A 64 1.60 7.92 -3.69
N ILE A 65 0.46 8.54 -3.41
CA ILE A 65 -0.07 8.67 -2.04
C ILE A 65 -0.36 7.29 -1.46
N PHE A 66 -1.06 6.42 -2.19
CA PHE A 66 -1.29 5.05 -1.75
C PHE A 66 0.03 4.28 -1.55
N TYR A 67 1.02 4.50 -2.42
CA TYR A 67 2.34 3.89 -2.26
C TYR A 67 3.02 4.32 -0.96
N ALA A 68 3.03 5.63 -0.66
CA ALA A 68 3.59 6.17 0.58
C ALA A 68 2.85 5.66 1.82
N LEU A 69 1.51 5.65 1.79
CA LEU A 69 0.69 5.10 2.88
C LEU A 69 0.98 3.63 3.17
N GLY A 70 1.31 2.85 2.13
CA GLY A 70 1.66 1.44 2.24
C GLY A 70 3.11 1.20 2.65
N ALA A 71 4.02 2.09 2.25
CA ALA A 71 5.46 1.92 2.48
C ALA A 71 5.89 2.40 3.86
N ASP A 72 5.34 3.52 4.35
CA ASP A 72 5.72 4.11 5.64
C ASP A 72 4.49 4.55 6.46
N LYS A 73 4.22 3.81 7.53
CA LYS A 73 3.12 4.10 8.47
C LYS A 73 3.33 5.39 9.28
N ASN A 74 4.58 5.81 9.44
CA ASN A 74 4.98 6.97 10.24
C ASN A 74 5.26 8.22 9.38
N PHE A 75 4.98 8.14 8.07
CA PHE A 75 5.25 9.25 7.17
C PHE A 75 4.46 10.49 7.58
N LYS A 76 5.17 11.62 7.71
CA LYS A 76 4.62 12.87 8.31
C LYS A 76 3.34 13.41 7.64
N PHE A 77 3.11 13.08 6.38
CA PHE A 77 1.95 13.55 5.61
C PHE A 77 0.80 12.53 5.52
N ASN A 78 0.88 11.38 6.20
CA ASN A 78 -0.14 10.32 6.09
C ASN A 78 -1.56 10.80 6.41
N HIS A 79 -1.73 11.70 7.39
CA HIS A 79 -3.03 12.29 7.68
C HIS A 79 -3.59 13.09 6.49
N VAL A 80 -2.80 14.05 6.00
CA VAL A 80 -3.15 14.90 4.85
C VAL A 80 -3.40 14.08 3.60
N TYR A 81 -2.62 13.02 3.39
CA TYR A 81 -2.80 12.11 2.28
C TYR A 81 -4.15 11.42 2.29
N LYS A 82 -4.64 10.98 3.46
CA LYS A 82 -5.99 10.40 3.58
C LYS A 82 -7.07 11.43 3.24
N GLU A 83 -6.96 12.66 3.77
CA GLU A 83 -7.89 13.74 3.45
C GLU A 83 -7.95 14.04 1.94
N ILE A 84 -6.80 14.04 1.26
CA ILE A 84 -6.73 14.22 -0.20
C ILE A 84 -7.46 13.07 -0.91
N ILE A 85 -7.19 11.81 -0.54
CA ILE A 85 -7.80 10.64 -1.18
C ILE A 85 -9.32 10.62 -0.99
N GLU A 86 -9.79 10.96 0.21
CA GLU A 86 -11.22 11.10 0.53
C GLU A 86 -11.90 12.21 -0.28
N SER A 87 -11.17 13.29 -0.57
CA SER A 87 -11.68 14.38 -1.40
C SER A 87 -11.83 14.01 -2.88
N ILE A 88 -11.18 12.96 -3.36
CA ILE A 88 -11.15 12.59 -4.79
C ILE A 88 -12.11 11.41 -5.05
N PRO A 89 -13.20 11.62 -5.80
CA PRO A 89 -14.13 10.54 -6.16
C PRO A 89 -13.43 9.42 -6.92
N ASN A 90 -13.83 8.18 -6.65
CA ASN A 90 -13.32 6.97 -7.31
C ASN A 90 -11.82 6.67 -7.12
N SER A 91 -11.11 7.39 -6.24
CA SER A 91 -9.69 7.14 -5.92
C SER A 91 -9.42 5.68 -5.49
N VAL A 92 -10.33 5.10 -4.70
CA VAL A 92 -10.28 3.69 -4.28
C VAL A 92 -10.44 2.71 -5.44
N ASN A 93 -11.38 2.94 -6.35
CA ASN A 93 -11.57 2.05 -7.51
C ASN A 93 -10.38 2.14 -8.48
N TYR A 94 -9.86 3.35 -8.67
CA TYR A 94 -8.65 3.58 -9.45
C TYR A 94 -7.47 2.78 -8.90
N ILE A 95 -7.20 2.85 -7.57
CA ILE A 95 -6.06 2.14 -7.00
C ILE A 95 -6.24 0.63 -7.02
N LYS A 96 -7.46 0.12 -6.85
CA LYS A 96 -7.76 -1.32 -7.03
C LYS A 96 -7.39 -1.79 -8.45
N GLY A 97 -7.70 -0.98 -9.47
CA GLY A 97 -7.27 -1.24 -10.85
C GLY A 97 -5.75 -1.25 -11.00
N LYS A 98 -5.04 -0.32 -10.36
CA LYS A 98 -3.56 -0.29 -10.38
C LYS A 98 -2.90 -1.45 -9.64
N ILE A 99 -3.48 -1.90 -8.53
CA ILE A 99 -3.02 -3.11 -7.83
C ILE A 99 -3.13 -4.32 -8.76
N PHE A 100 -4.28 -4.49 -9.43
CA PHE A 100 -4.49 -5.56 -10.41
C PHE A 100 -3.49 -5.49 -11.58
N GLU A 101 -3.23 -4.29 -12.12
CA GLU A 101 -2.25 -4.09 -13.20
C GLU A 101 -0.83 -4.50 -12.76
N ASN A 102 -0.40 -4.13 -11.55
CA ASN A 102 0.91 -4.54 -11.03
C ASN A 102 1.02 -6.06 -10.90
N ILE A 103 -0.02 -6.72 -10.38
CA ILE A 103 -0.06 -8.19 -10.26
C ILE A 103 0.02 -8.84 -11.64
N LYS A 104 -0.75 -8.36 -12.63
CA LYS A 104 -0.72 -8.87 -14.01
C LYS A 104 0.67 -8.74 -14.66
N ASN A 105 1.40 -7.70 -14.31
CA ASN A 105 2.75 -7.44 -14.81
C ASN A 105 3.85 -8.05 -13.91
N GLU A 106 3.49 -8.98 -13.01
CA GLU A 106 4.40 -9.67 -12.08
C GLU A 106 5.16 -8.74 -11.12
N LYS A 107 4.70 -7.50 -10.96
CA LYS A 107 5.20 -6.51 -9.99
C LYS A 107 4.54 -6.70 -8.63
N TYR A 108 4.69 -7.89 -8.05
CA TYR A 108 3.97 -8.31 -6.85
C TYR A 108 4.26 -7.42 -5.63
N GLU A 109 5.51 -6.99 -5.45
CA GLU A 109 5.90 -6.14 -4.33
C GLU A 109 5.25 -4.76 -4.41
N ASP A 110 5.25 -4.12 -5.59
CA ASP A 110 4.59 -2.83 -5.81
C ASP A 110 3.08 -2.96 -5.64
N GLY A 111 2.49 -4.02 -6.19
CA GLY A 111 1.07 -4.35 -5.97
C GLY A 111 0.74 -4.51 -4.49
N TYR A 112 1.62 -5.14 -3.72
CA TYR A 112 1.44 -5.32 -2.28
C TYR A 112 1.58 -4.01 -1.50
N ILE A 113 2.55 -3.16 -1.83
CA ILE A 113 2.70 -1.83 -1.20
C ILE A 113 1.44 -1.00 -1.45
N LEU A 114 0.93 -0.96 -2.68
CA LEU A 114 -0.32 -0.26 -2.99
C LEU A 114 -1.51 -0.84 -2.21
N LEU A 115 -1.58 -2.16 -2.06
CA LEU A 115 -2.63 -2.82 -1.30
C LEU A 115 -2.54 -2.52 0.21
N LYS A 116 -1.34 -2.43 0.78
CA LYS A 116 -1.14 -1.93 2.14
C LYS A 116 -1.63 -0.50 2.29
N GLY A 117 -1.35 0.35 1.31
CA GLY A 117 -1.86 1.72 1.26
C GLY A 117 -3.38 1.76 1.24
N LEU A 118 -4.00 0.90 0.42
CA LEU A 118 -5.46 0.75 0.37
C LEU A 118 -6.03 0.37 1.73
N LEU A 119 -5.41 -0.57 2.45
CA LEU A 119 -5.82 -0.95 3.81
C LEU A 119 -5.67 0.19 4.84
N LYS A 120 -4.99 1.30 4.54
CA LYS A 120 -4.99 2.51 5.41
C LYS A 120 -6.20 3.41 5.21
N VAL A 121 -6.95 3.18 4.13
CA VAL A 121 -8.12 3.98 3.71
C VAL A 121 -9.40 3.15 3.78
N GLU A 122 -9.35 1.88 3.37
CA GLU A 122 -10.50 0.98 3.29
C GLU A 122 -10.12 -0.44 3.75
N ILE A 123 -10.36 -0.72 5.04
CA ILE A 123 -10.18 -2.07 5.60
C ILE A 123 -11.47 -2.87 5.40
N THR A 124 -11.40 -3.88 4.55
CA THR A 124 -12.49 -4.85 4.33
C THR A 124 -11.91 -6.26 4.33
N THR A 125 -12.73 -7.26 4.65
CA THR A 125 -12.33 -8.67 4.55
C THR A 125 -11.92 -9.06 3.13
N ASP A 126 -12.54 -8.45 2.11
CA ASP A 126 -12.16 -8.64 0.71
C ASP A 126 -10.74 -8.09 0.40
N ASN A 127 -10.44 -6.85 0.81
CA ASN A 127 -9.10 -6.29 0.63
C ASN A 127 -8.04 -7.05 1.44
N LEU A 128 -8.38 -7.51 2.65
CA LEU A 128 -7.48 -8.33 3.48
C LEU A 128 -7.23 -9.70 2.87
N ASN A 129 -8.26 -10.38 2.35
CA ASN A 129 -8.10 -11.66 1.65
C ASN A 129 -7.15 -11.53 0.46
N LYS A 130 -7.27 -10.46 -0.33
CA LYS A 130 -6.34 -10.15 -1.42
C LYS A 130 -4.91 -9.94 -0.91
N ALA A 131 -4.75 -9.24 0.22
CA ALA A 131 -3.44 -8.98 0.82
C ALA A 131 -2.79 -10.28 1.30
N PHE A 132 -3.57 -11.15 1.96
CA PHE A 132 -3.14 -12.47 2.38
C PHE A 132 -2.68 -13.36 1.23
N ILE A 133 -3.44 -13.42 0.12
CA ILE A 133 -3.07 -14.23 -1.04
C ILE A 133 -1.76 -13.73 -1.65
N LEU A 134 -1.64 -12.42 -1.85
CA LEU A 134 -0.48 -11.83 -2.49
C LEU A 134 0.79 -12.03 -1.64
N ILE A 135 0.70 -11.83 -0.33
CA ILE A 135 1.85 -11.99 0.55
C ILE A 135 2.25 -13.45 0.76
N ASP A 136 1.30 -14.38 0.79
CA ASP A 136 1.57 -15.82 0.91
C ASP A 136 2.43 -16.33 -0.26
N GLY A 137 2.18 -15.80 -1.46
CA GLY A 137 3.00 -16.07 -2.65
C GLY A 137 4.46 -15.60 -2.53
N MET A 138 4.76 -14.62 -1.67
CA MET A 138 6.10 -14.02 -1.54
C MET A 138 6.85 -14.44 -0.26
N ARG A 139 6.13 -14.73 0.83
CA ARG A 139 6.71 -14.94 2.17
C ARG A 139 7.67 -16.13 2.28
N LYS A 140 7.52 -17.14 1.43
CA LYS A 140 8.42 -18.32 1.44
C LYS A 140 9.84 -17.99 0.99
N ASN A 141 9.98 -16.96 0.14
CA ASN A 141 11.26 -16.61 -0.48
C ASN A 141 11.91 -15.39 0.18
N ASN A 142 11.20 -14.67 1.06
CA ASN A 142 11.71 -13.45 1.69
C ASN A 142 11.09 -13.21 3.08
N ILE A 143 11.98 -13.14 4.09
CA ILE A 143 11.63 -12.97 5.50
C ILE A 143 10.82 -11.70 5.79
N VAL A 144 11.03 -10.62 5.02
CA VAL A 144 10.28 -9.36 5.15
C VAL A 144 8.78 -9.62 5.00
N PHE A 145 8.40 -10.45 4.02
CA PHE A 145 7.00 -10.80 3.79
C PHE A 145 6.46 -11.82 4.81
N LYS A 146 7.33 -12.60 5.47
CA LYS A 146 6.91 -13.40 6.63
C LYS A 146 6.55 -12.51 7.83
N GLU A 147 7.29 -11.44 8.08
CA GLU A 147 6.95 -10.47 9.13
C GLU A 147 5.66 -9.71 8.79
N GLU A 148 5.47 -9.35 7.52
CA GLU A 148 4.25 -8.65 7.10
C GLU A 148 2.98 -9.51 7.21
N ILE A 149 3.05 -10.84 6.95
CA ILE A 149 1.86 -11.68 7.08
C ILE A 149 1.41 -11.77 8.54
N ILE A 150 2.37 -11.74 9.49
CA ILE A 150 2.07 -11.69 10.93
C ILE A 150 1.30 -10.40 11.26
N LYS A 151 1.71 -9.25 10.72
CA LYS A 151 0.98 -7.99 10.94
C LYS A 151 -0.43 -8.02 10.34
N LEU A 152 -0.60 -8.61 9.16
CA LEU A 152 -1.93 -8.78 8.55
C LEU A 152 -2.83 -9.72 9.36
N ILE A 153 -2.27 -10.78 9.93
CA ILE A 153 -2.99 -11.69 10.83
C ILE A 153 -3.55 -10.90 12.02
N GLU A 154 -2.73 -10.08 12.69
CA GLU A 154 -3.20 -9.31 13.84
C GLU A 154 -4.28 -8.30 13.47
N ILE A 155 -4.15 -7.59 12.35
CA ILE A 155 -5.21 -6.70 11.83
C ILE A 155 -6.50 -7.48 11.58
N GLY A 156 -6.41 -8.65 10.96
CA GLY A 156 -7.57 -9.44 10.61
C GLY A 156 -8.29 -10.03 11.83
N LYS A 157 -7.56 -10.40 12.89
CA LYS A 157 -8.16 -10.95 14.12
C LYS A 157 -9.07 -9.95 14.85
N GLU A 158 -8.88 -8.65 14.64
CA GLU A 158 -9.76 -7.61 15.18
C GLU A 158 -11.14 -7.57 14.48
N ILE A 159 -11.29 -8.26 13.34
CA ILE A 159 -12.55 -8.32 12.58
C ILE A 159 -13.36 -9.54 13.03
N LYS A 160 -14.59 -9.28 13.50
CA LYS A 160 -15.53 -10.31 13.91
C LYS A 160 -15.88 -11.24 12.74
N ASP A 161 -16.04 -12.53 13.03
CA ASP A 161 -16.49 -13.57 12.08
C ASP A 161 -15.60 -13.69 10.83
N TYR A 162 -14.29 -13.41 10.99
CA TYR A 162 -13.30 -13.50 9.92
C TYR A 162 -12.28 -14.63 10.20
N PRO A 163 -12.44 -15.82 9.59
CA PRO A 163 -11.60 -16.98 9.89
C PRO A 163 -10.22 -16.99 9.21
N GLN A 164 -10.04 -16.27 8.10
CA GLN A 164 -8.78 -16.28 7.33
C GLN A 164 -7.52 -15.94 8.14
N PRO A 165 -7.51 -14.94 9.04
CA PRO A 165 -6.35 -14.63 9.87
C PRO A 165 -5.91 -15.81 10.73
N TYR A 166 -6.86 -16.59 11.24
CA TYR A 166 -6.59 -17.79 12.05
C TYR A 166 -6.03 -18.93 11.18
N TYR A 167 -6.56 -19.11 9.97
CA TYR A 167 -5.99 -20.04 8.98
C TYR A 167 -4.52 -19.71 8.67
N TYR A 168 -4.20 -18.44 8.37
CA TYR A 168 -2.82 -18.04 8.10
C TYR A 168 -1.92 -18.12 9.35
N SER A 169 -2.46 -17.83 10.54
CA SER A 169 -1.76 -18.02 11.81
C SER A 169 -1.36 -19.49 12.03
N ALA A 170 -2.27 -20.41 11.72
CA ALA A 170 -2.00 -21.83 11.79
C ALA A 170 -0.95 -22.28 10.76
N LEU A 171 -1.07 -21.81 9.51
CA LEU A 171 -0.13 -22.11 8.44
C LEU A 171 1.30 -21.67 8.79
N VAL A 172 1.47 -20.44 9.27
CA VAL A 172 2.78 -19.92 9.70
C VAL A 172 3.33 -20.72 10.88
N SER A 173 2.50 -21.05 11.87
CA SER A 173 2.93 -21.84 13.04
C SER A 173 3.36 -23.27 12.65
N TYR A 174 2.62 -23.89 11.73
CA TYR A 174 2.94 -25.22 11.22
C TYR A 174 4.30 -25.25 10.50
N GLU A 175 4.57 -24.24 9.66
CA GLU A 175 5.86 -24.11 8.96
C GLU A 175 7.03 -23.87 9.94
N ASP A 176 6.76 -23.19 11.05
CA ASP A 176 7.71 -23.00 12.16
C ASP A 176 7.84 -24.23 13.08
N LYS A 177 7.16 -25.34 12.75
CA LYS A 177 7.10 -26.59 13.52
C LYS A 177 6.48 -26.43 14.92
N ASP A 178 5.72 -25.36 15.15
CA ASP A 178 4.91 -25.15 16.35
C ASP A 178 3.51 -25.76 16.12
N PHE A 179 3.45 -27.09 16.17
CA PHE A 179 2.24 -27.86 15.86
C PHE A 179 1.12 -27.64 16.89
N GLU A 180 1.46 -27.38 18.15
CA GLU A 180 0.47 -27.08 19.19
C GLU A 180 -0.26 -25.77 18.88
N LYS A 181 0.49 -24.72 18.56
CA LYS A 181 -0.08 -23.43 18.17
C LYS A 181 -0.81 -23.49 16.83
N ALA A 182 -0.30 -24.28 15.89
CA ALA A 182 -1.00 -24.50 14.62
C ALA A 182 -2.39 -25.11 14.85
N HIS A 183 -2.48 -26.15 15.68
CA HIS A 183 -3.75 -26.80 16.02
C HIS A 183 -4.69 -25.89 16.82
N PHE A 184 -4.17 -25.09 17.75
CA PHE A 184 -4.97 -24.14 18.52
C PHE A 184 -5.68 -23.11 17.63
N ASN A 185 -5.02 -22.65 16.57
CA ASN A 185 -5.58 -21.61 15.68
C ASN A 185 -6.68 -22.13 14.72
N ILE A 186 -6.84 -23.44 14.55
CA ILE A 186 -7.87 -24.03 13.67
C ILE A 186 -8.99 -24.74 14.43
N LYS A 187 -9.00 -24.63 15.77
CA LYS A 187 -10.07 -25.10 16.65
C LYS A 187 -11.08 -23.99 16.90
#